data_AF-A0A062VM56-F1
#
_entry.id   AF-A0A062VM56-F1
#
_cell.length_a   1.000
_cell.length_b   1.000
_cell.length_c   1.000
_cell.angle_alpha   90.00
_cell.angle_beta   90.00
_cell.angle_gamma   90.00
#
_symmetry.space_group_name_H-M   'P 1'
#
loop_
_entity.id
_entity.type
_entity.pdbx_description
1 polymer ?
#
loop_
_entity_poly.entity_id
_entity_poly.type
_entity_poly.pdbx_seq_one_letter_code
_entity_poly.pdbx_strand_id
1 'polypeptide(L)'
;MKRISAALIAAAIAAPVPFAFAQSAGTDTISREQAIDIARQKGMVHVLEIELDDGEWEIEGCTADGRELEIDLHRRTGDILKYDLDRDTDDDCLRVIG
;
A
#
# COMPACT_ATOMS: atom_id res chain seq x y z
N MET A 1 32.33 47.39 -11.63
CA MET A 1 31.22 48.26 -12.08
C MET A 1 30.23 47.47 -12.92
N LYS A 2 28.99 47.26 -12.46
CA LYS A 2 27.73 47.45 -13.23
C LYS A 2 26.49 47.10 -12.38
N ARG A 3 25.85 48.18 -11.92
CA ARG A 3 24.41 48.49 -11.80
C ARG A 3 23.48 47.54 -11.02
N ILE A 4 23.10 48.03 -9.85
CA ILE A 4 21.94 47.68 -9.02
C ILE A 4 20.65 47.95 -9.81
N SER A 5 19.65 47.07 -9.71
CA SER A 5 18.23 47.41 -9.87
C SER A 5 17.39 46.45 -9.04
N ALA A 6 16.80 47.00 -7.98
CA ALA A 6 15.74 46.37 -7.21
C ALA A 6 14.41 46.53 -7.96
N ALA A 7 13.56 45.50 -7.89
CA ALA A 7 12.12 45.66 -8.05
C ALA A 7 11.44 44.57 -7.22
N LEU A 8 10.98 44.96 -6.04
CA LEU A 8 9.93 44.29 -5.29
C LEU A 8 8.64 44.40 -6.11
N ILE A 9 8.01 43.27 -6.42
CA ILE A 9 6.58 43.23 -6.71
C ILE A 9 6.00 42.16 -5.79
N ALA A 10 5.35 42.64 -4.73
CA ALA A 10 4.40 41.86 -3.97
C ALA A 10 3.09 41.78 -4.77
N ALA A 11 2.61 40.56 -5.01
CA ALA A 11 1.22 40.30 -5.30
C ALA A 11 0.88 38.92 -4.72
N ALA A 12 0.32 38.93 -3.51
CA ALA A 12 -0.31 37.78 -2.91
C ALA A 12 -1.60 37.48 -3.70
N ILE A 13 -1.63 36.31 -4.35
CA ILE A 13 -2.88 35.72 -4.83
C ILE A 13 -3.04 34.43 -4.03
N ALA A 14 -3.83 34.50 -2.96
CA ALA A 14 -4.29 33.32 -2.24
C ALA A 14 -5.33 32.61 -3.12
N ALA A 15 -4.88 31.65 -3.93
CA ALA A 15 -5.78 30.68 -4.54
C ALA A 15 -5.95 29.50 -3.56
N PRO A 16 -7.18 29.05 -3.26
CA PRO A 16 -7.37 27.74 -2.66
C PRO A 16 -6.90 26.72 -3.70
N VAL A 17 -5.69 26.17 -3.53
CA VAL A 17 -5.24 25.03 -4.31
C VAL A 17 -6.19 23.87 -3.97
N PRO A 18 -7.03 23.40 -4.91
CA PRO A 18 -7.82 22.20 -4.69
C PRO A 18 -6.86 21.05 -4.41
N PHE A 19 -7.19 20.25 -3.38
CA PHE A 19 -6.61 18.97 -2.99
C PHE A 19 -5.32 18.62 -3.73
N ALA A 20 -4.19 18.75 -3.04
CA ALA A 20 -2.95 18.14 -3.45
C ALA A 20 -3.25 16.65 -3.72
N PHE A 21 -3.34 16.27 -5.00
CA PHE A 21 -3.19 14.89 -5.40
C PHE A 21 -1.83 14.51 -4.83
N ALA A 22 -1.84 13.62 -3.84
CA ALA A 22 -0.63 13.01 -3.35
C ALA A 22 0.09 12.47 -4.59
N GLN A 23 1.15 13.17 -4.98
CA GLN A 23 2.01 12.73 -6.06
C GLN A 23 2.56 11.41 -5.55
N SER A 24 2.06 10.30 -6.11
CA SER A 24 2.67 9.01 -5.96
C SER A 24 4.10 9.21 -6.46
N ALA A 25 5.01 9.41 -5.51
CA ALA A 25 6.42 9.49 -5.78
C ALA A 25 6.77 8.10 -6.31
N GLY A 26 7.03 8.05 -7.62
CA GLY A 26 7.21 6.81 -8.33
C GLY A 26 8.24 5.93 -7.67
N THR A 27 7.82 4.71 -7.39
CA THR A 27 8.66 3.55 -7.52
C THR A 27 7.96 2.66 -8.53
N ASP A 28 8.72 1.93 -9.33
CA ASP A 28 8.24 1.03 -10.37
C ASP A 28 7.59 -0.23 -9.71
N THR A 29 6.96 -0.04 -8.55
CA THR A 29 6.36 -1.03 -7.64
C THR A 29 4.97 -0.56 -7.24
N ILE A 30 4.00 -1.47 -7.12
CA ILE A 30 2.71 -1.17 -6.49
C ILE A 30 2.92 -0.74 -5.03
N SER A 31 2.03 0.11 -4.53
CA SER A 31 2.09 0.57 -3.14
C SER A 31 1.69 -0.54 -2.17
N ARG A 32 2.08 -0.39 -0.91
CA ARG A 32 1.66 -1.27 0.19
C ARG A 32 0.13 -1.36 0.28
N GLU A 33 -0.56 -0.25 0.13
CA GLU A 33 -2.02 -0.18 0.15
C GLU A 33 -2.63 -0.94 -1.03
N GLN A 34 -2.04 -0.84 -2.23
CA GLN A 34 -2.49 -1.61 -3.39
C GLN A 34 -2.31 -3.12 -3.18
N ALA A 35 -1.19 -3.55 -2.59
CA ALA A 35 -0.94 -4.94 -2.25
C ALA A 35 -1.98 -5.47 -1.24
N ILE A 36 -2.27 -4.68 -0.19
CA ILE A 36 -3.33 -4.98 0.79
C ILE A 36 -4.70 -5.07 0.12
N ASP A 37 -5.03 -4.16 -0.80
CA ASP A 37 -6.31 -4.18 -1.49
C ASP A 37 -6.48 -5.40 -2.40
N ILE A 38 -5.39 -5.90 -3.00
CA ILE A 38 -5.38 -7.16 -3.75
C ILE A 38 -5.62 -8.34 -2.79
N ALA A 39 -4.90 -8.40 -1.66
CA ALA A 39 -5.08 -9.46 -0.67
C ALA A 39 -6.53 -9.52 -0.13
N ARG A 40 -7.12 -8.34 0.15
CA ARG A 40 -8.53 -8.22 0.55
C ARG A 40 -9.51 -8.74 -0.49
N GLN A 41 -9.26 -8.46 -1.77
CA GLN A 41 -10.07 -9.01 -2.87
C GLN A 41 -10.00 -10.54 -2.96
N LYS A 42 -9.00 -11.15 -2.34
CA LYS A 42 -8.81 -12.60 -2.27
C LYS A 42 -9.33 -13.26 -0.99
N GLY A 43 -9.98 -12.49 -0.12
CA GLY A 43 -10.66 -13.01 1.06
C GLY A 43 -9.98 -12.68 2.39
N MET A 44 -8.84 -11.99 2.37
CA MET A 44 -8.19 -11.52 3.59
C MET A 44 -9.02 -10.40 4.23
N VAL A 45 -9.44 -10.58 5.47
CA VAL A 45 -10.21 -9.59 6.23
C VAL A 45 -9.36 -8.89 7.30
N HIS A 46 -8.26 -9.51 7.72
CA HIS A 46 -7.29 -8.91 8.63
C HIS A 46 -5.88 -9.15 8.09
N VAL A 47 -5.07 -8.10 8.00
CA VAL A 47 -3.64 -8.21 7.62
C VAL A 47 -2.84 -8.30 8.91
N LEU A 48 -2.04 -9.35 9.06
CA LEU A 48 -1.14 -9.52 10.19
C LEU A 48 0.24 -8.94 9.85
N GLU A 49 0.75 -9.30 8.69
CA GLU A 49 2.07 -8.90 8.22
C GLU A 49 2.04 -8.51 6.74
N ILE A 50 2.94 -7.60 6.37
CA ILE A 50 3.19 -7.28 4.97
C ILE A 50 4.59 -6.73 4.82
N GLU A 51 5.37 -7.40 3.98
CA GLU A 51 6.77 -7.08 3.72
C GLU A 51 7.02 -6.96 2.22
N LEU A 52 8.06 -6.20 1.85
CA LEU A 52 8.57 -6.12 0.49
C LEU A 52 10.00 -6.62 0.52
N ASP A 53 10.21 -7.87 0.12
CA ASP A 53 11.53 -8.50 0.04
C ASP A 53 11.68 -9.26 -1.27
N ASP A 54 12.92 -9.47 -1.72
CA ASP A 54 13.29 -10.24 -2.92
C ASP A 54 12.53 -9.93 -4.23
N GLY A 55 11.86 -8.77 -4.27
CA GLY A 55 11.11 -8.33 -5.43
C GLY A 55 9.60 -8.59 -5.38
N GLU A 56 9.09 -9.02 -4.23
CA GLU A 56 7.72 -9.51 -4.01
C GLU A 56 7.12 -8.83 -2.77
N TRP A 57 5.83 -8.56 -2.83
CA TRP A 57 5.06 -8.23 -1.63
C TRP A 57 4.54 -9.53 -1.04
N GLU A 58 4.95 -9.86 0.17
CA GLU A 58 4.41 -10.99 0.94
C GLU A 58 3.35 -10.42 1.89
N ILE A 59 2.12 -10.94 1.84
CA ILE A 59 1.02 -10.52 2.71
C ILE A 59 0.45 -11.74 3.43
N GLU A 60 0.57 -11.74 4.75
CA GLU A 60 -0.02 -12.74 5.64
C GLU A 60 -1.19 -12.14 6.41
N GLY A 61 -2.24 -12.93 6.58
CA GLY A 61 -3.42 -12.46 7.28
C GLY A 61 -4.52 -13.49 7.42
N CYS A 62 -5.63 -13.05 7.98
CA CYS A 62 -6.73 -13.91 8.33
C CYS A 62 -7.92 -13.72 7.40
N THR A 63 -8.57 -14.83 7.11
CA THR A 63 -9.88 -14.91 6.45
C THR A 63 -11.02 -14.83 7.46
N ALA A 64 -12.25 -14.58 6.98
CA ALA A 64 -13.41 -14.44 7.84
C ALA A 64 -13.82 -15.75 8.56
N ASP A 65 -13.42 -16.90 8.03
CA ASP A 65 -13.61 -18.22 8.64
C ASP A 65 -12.47 -18.61 9.58
N GLY A 66 -11.54 -17.69 9.88
CA GLY A 66 -10.48 -17.89 10.87
C GLY A 66 -9.29 -18.70 10.37
N ARG A 67 -9.12 -18.84 9.05
CA ARG A 67 -7.97 -19.51 8.43
C ARG A 67 -6.91 -18.47 8.05
N GLU A 68 -5.66 -18.86 8.12
CA GLU A 68 -4.55 -18.06 7.60
C GLU A 68 -4.51 -18.08 6.07
N LEU A 69 -4.19 -16.94 5.49
CA LEU A 69 -4.05 -16.71 4.06
C LEU A 69 -2.76 -15.94 3.82
N GLU A 70 -1.85 -16.55 3.05
CA GLU A 70 -0.61 -15.95 2.58
C GLU A 70 -0.71 -15.69 1.06
N ILE A 71 -0.35 -14.50 0.64
CA ILE A 71 -0.35 -14.10 -0.77
C ILE A 71 0.96 -13.38 -1.09
N ASP A 72 1.67 -13.88 -2.09
CA ASP A 72 2.85 -13.22 -2.65
C ASP A 72 2.47 -12.55 -3.96
N LEU A 73 2.85 -11.28 -4.10
CA LEU A 73 2.56 -10.48 -5.28
C LEU A 73 3.85 -9.99 -5.93
N HIS A 74 3.93 -10.09 -7.24
CA HIS A 74 5.01 -9.46 -7.99
C HIS A 74 4.98 -7.94 -7.77
N ARG A 75 6.06 -7.36 -7.21
CA ARG A 75 6.05 -5.98 -6.71
C ARG A 75 5.65 -4.93 -7.73
N ARG A 76 5.83 -5.17 -9.04
CA ARG A 76 5.55 -4.18 -10.09
C ARG A 76 4.15 -4.29 -10.68
N THR A 77 3.68 -5.52 -10.85
CA THR A 77 2.44 -5.81 -11.59
C THR A 77 1.28 -6.12 -10.67
N GLY A 78 1.54 -6.57 -9.44
CA GLY A 78 0.51 -7.11 -8.53
C GLY A 78 0.01 -8.48 -8.96
N ASP A 79 0.70 -9.17 -9.87
CA ASP A 79 0.38 -10.55 -10.24
C ASP A 79 0.62 -11.45 -9.03
N ILE A 80 -0.31 -12.38 -8.79
CA ILE A 80 -0.20 -13.37 -7.72
C ILE A 80 0.85 -14.40 -8.12
N LEU A 81 1.90 -14.49 -7.31
CA LEU A 81 2.98 -15.46 -7.44
C LEU A 81 2.71 -16.68 -6.56
N LYS A 82 2.18 -16.46 -5.36
CA LYS A 82 1.74 -17.50 -4.42
C LYS A 82 0.37 -17.17 -3.84
N TYR A 83 -0.42 -18.21 -3.64
CA TYR A 83 -1.67 -18.16 -2.90
C TYR A 83 -1.74 -19.40 -2.04
N ASP A 84 -1.60 -19.25 -0.72
CA ASP A 84 -1.73 -20.34 0.23
C ASP A 84 -2.83 -20.06 1.24
N LEU A 85 -3.73 -21.01 1.39
CA LEU A 85 -4.89 -20.90 2.29
C LEU A 85 -4.91 -22.14 3.17
N ASP A 86 -4.57 -21.92 4.42
CA ASP A 86 -4.36 -22.98 5.41
C ASP A 86 -5.59 -23.82 5.60
N ARG A 87 -5.50 -25.16 5.58
CA ARG A 87 -6.71 -26.03 5.54
C ARG A 87 -7.61 -25.90 6.77
N ASP A 88 -7.00 -25.67 7.92
CA ASP A 88 -7.66 -25.55 9.21
C ASP A 88 -7.67 -24.09 9.66
N THR A 89 -8.42 -23.79 10.71
CA THR A 89 -8.39 -22.46 11.33
C THR A 89 -7.13 -22.29 12.16
N ASP A 90 -6.57 -21.10 12.15
CA ASP A 90 -5.43 -20.74 12.98
C ASP A 90 -5.89 -20.03 14.28
N ASP A 91 -5.30 -20.37 15.42
CA ASP A 91 -5.70 -19.82 16.73
C ASP A 91 -5.47 -18.30 16.82
N ASP A 92 -4.41 -17.78 16.20
CA ASP A 92 -4.14 -16.35 16.14
C ASP A 92 -5.16 -15.65 15.23
N CYS A 93 -5.57 -16.32 14.15
CA CYS A 93 -6.67 -15.84 13.34
C CYS A 93 -8.01 -15.84 14.08
N LEU A 94 -8.38 -16.91 14.77
CA LEU A 94 -9.61 -16.96 15.55
C LEU A 94 -9.68 -15.83 16.59
N ARG A 95 -8.54 -15.50 17.22
CA ARG A 95 -8.43 -14.42 18.20
C ARG A 95 -8.73 -13.04 17.60
N VAL A 96 -8.37 -12.79 16.34
CA VAL A 96 -8.62 -11.49 15.69
C VAL A 96 -10.01 -11.39 15.05
N ILE A 97 -10.67 -12.52 14.78
CA ILE A 97 -12.02 -12.54 14.17
C ILE A 97 -13.15 -12.47 15.22
N GLY A 98 -12.96 -12.98 16.45
CA GLY A 98 -13.92 -12.79 17.55
C GLY A 98 -14.08 -13.96 18.49
#